data_AF-A0AAN9BP53-F1
#
_entry.id   AF-A0AAN9BP53-F1
#
_cell.length_a   1.000
_cell.length_b   1.000
_cell.length_c   1.000
_cell.angle_alpha   90.00
_cell.angle_beta   90.00
_cell.angle_gamma   90.00
#
_symmetry.space_group_name_H-M   'P 1'
#
loop_
_entity.id
_entity.type
_entity.pdbx_description
1 polymer ?
#
loop_
_entity_poly.entity_id
_entity_poly.type
_entity_poly.pdbx_seq_one_letter_code
_entity_poly.pdbx_strand_id
1 'polypeptide(L)'
;MASSRDIFFKRTPYSTDPEANTCLLRKGKKLRTFGNTNERVKIPCKYHAISATRCGNYKVTVTPGNAIEADKDKRYIVKTMYVGVERISDGMKWEGRSDLKIAEKYLDGAKDAPFIKKDGALNTSEVFNFGPTTQDDQVTLIAKDGSFHVIFSLYEAGSTWQKRSGFQFDCLSADFEPSDYPDQLCGNGTKHEAATFKSDNGFQDRRQATTFYNVFMNQGLAQTDSDCKTTADTMAKKCDGFEYEAAQKCWKIVGRKRFQKCITQNLETPESAMRHCVEYVCSNYTDPNSCHALSDELDGCQNLVGISERVKAHCAPYLSIKF
;
A
#
# COMPACT_ATOMS: atom_id res chain seq x y z
N MET A 1 -52.97 -0.26 14.48
CA MET A 1 -52.74 -1.67 14.86
C MET A 1 -51.64 -2.22 13.98
N ALA A 2 -50.71 -2.93 14.61
CA ALA A 2 -49.33 -3.17 14.20
C ALA A 2 -49.13 -4.29 13.16
N SER A 3 -47.94 -4.30 12.53
CA SER A 3 -46.93 -5.39 12.56
C SER A 3 -46.00 -5.26 11.33
N SER A 4 -44.80 -4.68 11.48
CA SER A 4 -43.53 -5.32 11.86
C SER A 4 -43.04 -6.38 10.87
N ARG A 5 -42.08 -5.98 10.01
CA ARG A 5 -41.07 -6.89 9.47
C ARG A 5 -39.71 -6.19 9.53
N ASP A 6 -39.14 -6.21 10.73
CA ASP A 6 -37.72 -6.05 10.97
C ASP A 6 -36.99 -7.23 10.34
N ILE A 7 -36.31 -6.99 9.21
CA ILE A 7 -35.35 -7.93 8.66
C ILE A 7 -34.06 -7.74 9.47
N PHE A 8 -33.96 -8.51 10.55
CA PHE A 8 -32.70 -8.74 11.24
C PHE A 8 -31.69 -9.33 10.24
N PHE A 9 -30.72 -8.52 9.84
CA PHE A 9 -29.44 -9.02 9.33
C PHE A 9 -28.77 -9.78 10.48
N LYS A 10 -28.95 -11.11 10.50
CA LYS A 10 -28.08 -12.00 11.26
C LYS A 10 -26.67 -11.85 10.69
N ARG A 11 -25.85 -11.02 11.35
CA ARG A 11 -24.39 -11.07 11.21
C ARG A 11 -23.97 -12.51 11.52
N THR A 12 -23.49 -13.23 10.53
CA THR A 12 -22.82 -14.52 10.74
C THR A 12 -21.69 -14.32 11.74
N PRO A 13 -21.57 -15.18 12.77
CA PRO A 13 -20.50 -15.06 13.74
C PRO A 13 -19.15 -15.25 13.05
N TYR A 14 -18.21 -14.37 13.39
CA TYR A 14 -16.82 -14.43 12.95
C TYR A 14 -16.22 -15.81 13.24
N SER A 15 -15.43 -16.31 12.28
CA SER A 15 -14.69 -17.56 12.40
C SER A 15 -13.82 -17.56 13.66
N THR A 16 -13.87 -18.63 14.44
CA THR A 16 -12.99 -18.86 15.61
C THR A 16 -11.62 -19.42 15.22
N ASP A 17 -11.27 -19.37 13.93
CA ASP A 17 -9.96 -19.82 13.44
C ASP A 17 -8.92 -18.71 13.69
N PRO A 18 -7.85 -18.95 14.48
CA PRO A 18 -6.76 -18.00 14.69
C PRO A 18 -6.08 -17.51 13.40
N GLU A 19 -6.26 -18.23 12.28
CA GLU A 19 -5.78 -17.81 10.95
C GLU A 19 -6.70 -16.76 10.26
N ALA A 20 -7.88 -16.45 10.79
CA ALA A 20 -8.89 -15.59 10.17
C ALA A 20 -8.65 -14.07 10.34
N ASN A 21 -7.62 -13.66 11.09
CA ASN A 21 -7.36 -12.25 11.41
C ASN A 21 -5.94 -11.79 11.02
N THR A 22 -5.39 -12.38 9.95
CA THR A 22 -4.05 -12.02 9.44
C THR A 22 -4.12 -11.14 8.20
N CYS A 23 -3.50 -9.96 8.29
CA CYS A 23 -3.12 -9.17 7.13
C CYS A 23 -1.65 -9.44 6.77
N LEU A 24 -1.35 -9.82 5.54
CA LEU A 24 0.01 -10.21 5.15
C LEU A 24 0.37 -9.72 3.75
N LEU A 25 1.41 -8.90 3.63
CA LEU A 25 1.99 -8.50 2.36
C LEU A 25 3.25 -9.32 2.08
N ARG A 26 3.26 -10.05 0.96
CA ARG A 26 4.43 -10.80 0.47
C ARG A 26 4.98 -10.17 -0.80
N LYS A 27 6.31 -10.15 -0.95
CA LYS A 27 7.03 -9.71 -2.15
C LYS A 27 6.65 -8.28 -2.56
N GLY A 28 6.36 -7.43 -1.57
CA GLY A 28 5.92 -6.05 -1.72
C GLY A 28 4.64 -5.82 -2.55
N LYS A 29 3.85 -6.87 -2.86
CA LYS A 29 2.66 -6.71 -3.73
C LYS A 29 1.54 -7.72 -3.60
N LYS A 30 1.72 -8.83 -2.89
CA LYS A 30 0.66 -9.83 -2.68
C LYS A 30 0.12 -9.67 -1.27
N LEU A 31 -1.03 -9.02 -1.14
CA LEU A 31 -1.69 -8.73 0.12
C LEU A 31 -2.74 -9.80 0.40
N ARG A 32 -2.60 -10.56 1.49
CA ARG A 32 -3.65 -11.39 2.06
C ARG A 32 -4.45 -10.51 3.03
N THR A 33 -5.76 -10.41 2.82
CA THR A 33 -6.68 -9.66 3.70
C THR A 33 -7.10 -10.50 4.89
N PHE A 34 -7.76 -9.87 5.87
CA PHE A 34 -8.33 -10.59 7.02
C PHE A 34 -9.28 -11.72 6.61
N GLY A 35 -10.16 -11.50 5.62
CA GLY A 35 -11.02 -12.55 5.04
C GLY A 35 -10.30 -13.64 4.21
N ASN A 36 -8.98 -13.82 4.37
CA ASN A 36 -8.13 -14.77 3.64
C ASN A 36 -8.17 -14.64 2.10
N THR A 37 -8.55 -13.46 1.60
CA THR A 37 -8.52 -13.20 0.15
C THR A 37 -7.15 -12.67 -0.24
N ASN A 38 -6.63 -13.12 -1.39
CA ASN A 38 -5.33 -12.70 -1.90
C ASN A 38 -5.50 -11.63 -2.98
N GLU A 39 -4.92 -10.48 -2.72
CA GLU A 39 -4.93 -9.32 -3.58
C GLU A 39 -3.56 -8.94 -4.06
N ARG A 40 -3.54 -8.26 -5.21
CA ARG A 40 -2.29 -7.75 -5.79
C ARG A 40 -2.26 -6.24 -5.75
N VAL A 41 -1.69 -5.69 -4.68
CA VAL A 41 -1.47 -4.25 -4.50
C VAL A 41 -0.17 -3.86 -5.21
N LYS A 42 -0.27 -3.01 -6.22
CA LYS A 42 0.89 -2.60 -7.04
C LYS A 42 1.08 -1.10 -6.92
N ILE A 43 1.41 -0.67 -5.71
CA ILE A 43 1.54 0.74 -5.37
C ILE A 43 2.91 0.91 -4.72
N PRO A 44 3.88 1.53 -5.42
CA PRO A 44 5.24 1.68 -4.92
C PRO A 44 5.36 2.90 -4.00
N CYS A 45 4.40 3.07 -3.10
CA CYS A 45 4.27 4.21 -2.21
C CYS A 45 3.84 3.75 -0.81
N LYS A 46 3.65 4.70 0.10
CA LYS A 46 3.04 4.43 1.41
C LYS A 46 1.52 4.40 1.31
N TYR A 47 0.92 3.48 2.06
CA TYR A 47 -0.53 3.39 2.20
C TYR A 47 -0.93 2.76 3.52
N HIS A 48 -2.12 3.09 4.01
CA HIS A 48 -2.72 2.39 5.15
C HIS A 48 -3.09 0.97 4.73
N ALA A 49 -2.27 0.01 5.11
CA ALA A 49 -2.66 -1.38 4.98
C ALA A 49 -3.67 -1.73 6.07
N ILE A 50 -3.38 -1.33 7.31
CA ILE A 50 -4.27 -1.39 8.47
C ILE A 50 -4.53 0.03 8.95
N SER A 51 -5.78 0.36 9.24
CA SER A 51 -6.18 1.65 9.80
C SER A 51 -6.99 1.41 11.06
N ALA A 52 -6.61 2.04 12.17
CA ALA A 52 -7.32 2.09 13.46
C ALA A 52 -8.03 0.79 13.91
N THR A 53 -7.50 -0.37 13.55
CA THR A 53 -8.15 -1.67 13.73
C THR A 53 -8.05 -2.09 15.19
N ARG A 54 -9.17 -2.48 15.78
CA ARG A 54 -9.24 -2.83 17.19
C ARG A 54 -8.73 -4.24 17.44
N CYS A 55 -7.78 -4.37 18.36
CA CYS A 55 -7.26 -5.62 18.88
C CYS A 55 -7.16 -5.52 20.41
N GLY A 56 -8.18 -6.03 21.12
CA GLY A 56 -8.28 -5.92 22.57
C GLY A 56 -8.41 -4.46 23.01
N ASN A 57 -7.50 -4.01 23.88
CA ASN A 57 -7.46 -2.64 24.39
C ASN A 57 -6.65 -1.68 23.49
N TYR A 58 -6.35 -2.05 22.23
CA TYR A 58 -5.57 -1.22 21.33
C TYR A 58 -6.28 -0.98 19.99
N LYS A 59 -6.09 0.20 19.43
CA LYS A 59 -6.30 0.49 18.00
C LYS A 59 -4.94 0.51 17.31
N VAL A 60 -4.78 -0.29 16.28
CA VAL A 60 -3.52 -0.45 15.55
C VAL A 60 -3.65 0.08 14.13
N THR A 61 -2.64 0.81 13.68
CA THR A 61 -2.50 1.30 12.31
C THR A 61 -1.17 0.82 11.75
N VAL A 62 -1.18 0.21 10.58
CA VAL A 62 0.02 -0.32 9.91
C VAL A 62 0.10 0.27 8.51
N THR A 63 1.19 0.99 8.26
CA THR A 63 1.40 1.73 7.01
C THR A 63 2.73 1.28 6.38
N PRO A 64 2.73 0.26 5.51
CA PRO A 64 3.93 -0.10 4.74
C PRO A 64 4.31 1.04 3.79
N GLY A 65 5.60 1.30 3.64
CA GLY A 65 6.15 2.09 2.55
C GLY A 65 6.83 1.17 1.54
N ASN A 66 6.21 1.03 0.37
CA ASN A 66 6.70 0.17 -0.72
C ASN A 66 7.51 0.99 -1.72
N ALA A 67 8.36 0.31 -2.50
CA ALA A 67 9.12 0.89 -3.60
C ALA A 67 9.41 -0.18 -4.68
N ILE A 68 9.77 0.25 -5.89
CA ILE A 68 10.39 -0.62 -6.90
C ILE A 68 11.91 -0.50 -6.76
N GLU A 69 12.56 -1.61 -6.42
CA GLU A 69 14.01 -1.70 -6.34
C GLU A 69 14.65 -1.60 -7.72
N ALA A 70 15.78 -0.90 -7.84
CA ALA A 70 16.36 -0.51 -9.12
C ALA A 70 17.07 -1.63 -9.91
N ASP A 71 17.29 -2.82 -9.32
CA ASP A 71 18.07 -3.91 -9.93
C ASP A 71 17.39 -4.58 -11.14
N LYS A 72 18.13 -5.51 -11.78
CA LYS A 72 17.82 -6.20 -13.06
C LYS A 72 16.41 -6.81 -13.21
N ASP A 73 15.64 -6.92 -12.13
CA ASP A 73 14.28 -7.47 -12.12
C ASP A 73 13.19 -6.50 -11.63
N LYS A 74 13.52 -5.23 -11.32
CA LYS A 74 12.63 -4.18 -10.82
C LYS A 74 11.56 -4.72 -9.86
N ARG A 75 12.01 -5.12 -8.67
CA ARG A 75 11.18 -5.89 -7.72
C ARG A 75 10.46 -4.94 -6.78
N TYR A 76 9.20 -5.29 -6.49
CA TYR A 76 8.46 -4.64 -5.42
C TYR A 76 8.98 -5.12 -4.07
N ILE A 77 9.29 -4.17 -3.20
CA ILE A 77 9.73 -4.42 -1.83
C ILE A 77 8.97 -3.53 -0.86
N VAL A 78 8.76 -4.04 0.35
CA VAL A 78 8.38 -3.24 1.52
C VAL A 78 9.67 -2.67 2.10
N LYS A 79 9.93 -1.38 1.88
CA LYS A 79 11.18 -0.72 2.29
C LYS A 79 11.14 -0.25 3.74
N THR A 80 9.94 0.11 4.19
CA THR A 80 9.70 0.69 5.52
C THR A 80 8.38 0.18 6.08
N MET A 81 8.31 0.09 7.41
CA MET A 81 7.10 -0.25 8.15
C MET A 81 6.82 0.82 9.19
N TYR A 82 5.63 1.42 9.15
CA TYR A 82 5.17 2.35 10.17
C TYR A 82 4.05 1.69 10.96
N VAL A 83 4.11 1.79 12.27
CA VAL A 83 3.13 1.22 13.19
C VAL A 83 2.68 2.31 14.16
N GLY A 84 1.38 2.55 14.22
CA GLY A 84 0.74 3.38 15.23
C GLY A 84 -0.11 2.51 16.15
N VAL A 85 -0.02 2.73 17.46
CA VAL A 85 -0.78 2.02 18.48
C VAL A 85 -1.38 3.04 19.43
N GLU A 86 -2.70 3.00 19.59
CA GLU A 86 -3.43 3.81 20.56
C GLU A 86 -4.07 2.88 21.59
N ARG A 87 -3.77 3.08 22.87
CA ARG A 87 -4.42 2.36 23.96
C ARG A 87 -5.80 2.97 24.22
N ILE A 88 -6.85 2.15 24.15
CA ILE A 88 -8.24 2.62 24.20
C ILE A 88 -8.60 3.14 25.58
N SER A 89 -8.13 2.47 26.64
CA SER A 89 -8.48 2.81 28.03
C SER A 89 -8.11 4.23 28.46
N ASP A 90 -7.06 4.82 27.90
CA ASP A 90 -6.55 6.14 28.29
C ASP A 90 -6.13 7.04 27.12
N GLY A 91 -6.35 6.60 25.88
CA GLY A 91 -6.04 7.35 24.67
C GLY A 91 -4.55 7.54 24.40
N MET A 92 -3.65 6.92 25.18
CA MET A 92 -2.21 7.09 24.99
C MET A 92 -1.74 6.43 23.70
N LYS A 93 -0.91 7.15 22.94
CA LYS A 93 -0.43 6.73 21.63
C LYS A 93 1.05 6.42 21.63
N TRP A 94 1.46 5.52 20.75
CA TRP A 94 2.83 5.33 20.33
C TRP A 94 2.87 5.17 18.81
N GLU A 95 3.82 5.85 18.17
CA GLU A 95 4.13 5.66 16.76
C GLU A 95 5.58 5.26 16.60
N GLY A 96 5.83 4.25 15.77
CA GLY A 96 7.17 3.76 15.49
C GLY A 96 7.37 3.41 14.03
N ARG A 97 8.65 3.33 13.65
CA ARG A 97 9.06 2.99 12.29
C ARG A 97 10.24 2.01 12.31
N SER A 98 10.14 0.98 11.47
CA SER A 98 11.28 0.17 11.04
C SER A 98 11.56 0.39 9.55
N ASP A 99 12.80 0.22 9.14
CA ASP A 99 13.21 0.12 7.75
C ASP A 99 14.25 -0.99 7.59
N LEU A 100 14.60 -1.34 6.35
CA LEU A 100 15.53 -2.43 6.10
C LEU A 100 16.85 -2.28 6.88
N LYS A 101 17.39 -1.06 6.99
CA LYS A 101 18.66 -0.79 7.70
C LYS A 101 18.49 -0.91 9.21
N ILE A 102 17.38 -0.44 9.76
CA ILE A 102 17.09 -0.53 11.20
C ILE A 102 16.92 -2.00 11.61
N ALA A 103 16.13 -2.74 10.85
CA ALA A 103 15.87 -4.15 11.13
C ALA A 103 17.14 -5.00 10.97
N GLU A 104 17.95 -4.77 9.92
CA GLU A 104 19.24 -5.46 9.71
C GLU A 104 20.19 -5.22 10.88
N LYS A 105 20.41 -3.97 11.29
CA LYS A 105 21.27 -3.66 12.45
C LYS A 105 20.82 -4.36 13.74
N TYR A 106 19.51 -4.46 13.97
CA TYR A 106 18.98 -5.15 15.14
C TYR A 106 19.27 -6.65 15.10
N LEU A 107 19.05 -7.29 13.95
CA LEU A 107 19.35 -8.72 13.76
C LEU A 107 20.85 -9.01 13.86
N ASP A 108 21.70 -8.08 13.44
CA ASP A 108 23.17 -8.14 13.60
C ASP A 108 23.64 -7.91 15.06
N GLY A 109 22.73 -7.72 16.01
CA GLY A 109 23.04 -7.63 17.44
C GLY A 109 23.14 -6.22 18.01
N ALA A 110 22.66 -5.19 17.30
CA ALA A 110 22.53 -3.85 17.89
C ALA A 110 21.52 -3.85 19.05
N LYS A 111 21.79 -3.04 20.08
CA LYS A 111 20.93 -2.94 21.28
C LYS A 111 19.65 -2.12 21.09
N ASP A 112 19.61 -1.29 20.04
CA ASP A 112 18.47 -0.41 19.76
C ASP A 112 17.22 -1.22 19.37
N ALA A 113 16.03 -0.75 19.70
CA ALA A 113 14.80 -1.45 19.32
C ALA A 113 14.64 -1.49 17.77
N PRO A 114 14.09 -2.59 17.20
CA PRO A 114 13.92 -2.75 15.76
C PRO A 114 12.84 -1.81 15.17
N PHE A 115 12.07 -1.14 16.03
CA PHE A 115 11.14 -0.08 15.66
C PHE A 115 11.52 1.19 16.43
N ILE A 116 11.98 2.21 15.71
CA ILE A 116 12.38 3.49 16.30
C ILE A 116 11.12 4.32 16.53
N LYS A 117 10.92 4.74 17.78
CA LYS A 117 9.84 5.65 18.17
C LYS A 117 9.91 6.95 17.38
N LYS A 118 8.75 7.40 16.89
CA LYS A 118 8.57 8.67 16.17
C LYS A 118 7.74 9.65 16.97
N ASP A 119 6.69 9.19 17.64
CA ASP A 119 5.82 10.04 18.43
C ASP A 119 5.09 9.26 19.54
N GLY A 120 4.35 9.97 20.39
CA GLY A 120 3.42 9.45 21.38
C GLY A 120 3.99 9.32 22.79
N ALA A 121 3.11 9.19 23.78
CA ALA A 121 3.44 9.12 25.21
C ALA A 121 3.34 7.69 25.79
N LEU A 122 2.77 6.73 25.05
CA LEU A 122 2.62 5.37 25.51
C LEU A 122 3.99 4.72 25.74
N ASN A 123 4.19 4.13 26.92
CA ASN A 123 5.46 3.53 27.31
C ASN A 123 5.65 2.17 26.61
N THR A 124 6.60 2.10 25.68
CA THR A 124 6.85 0.89 24.89
C THR A 124 7.32 -0.29 25.73
N SER A 125 8.10 -0.06 26.80
CA SER A 125 8.65 -1.15 27.61
C SER A 125 7.57 -1.85 28.46
N GLU A 126 6.46 -1.19 28.72
CA GLU A 126 5.31 -1.75 29.43
C GLU A 126 4.34 -2.47 28.50
N VAL A 127 4.32 -2.11 27.21
CA VAL A 127 3.28 -2.54 26.27
C VAL A 127 3.78 -3.55 25.24
N PHE A 128 5.04 -3.44 24.81
CA PHE A 128 5.56 -4.22 23.70
C PHE A 128 6.75 -5.09 24.11
N ASN A 129 6.82 -6.27 23.48
CA ASN A 129 8.03 -7.04 23.32
C ASN A 129 8.54 -6.85 21.89
N PHE A 130 9.81 -6.52 21.75
CA PHE A 130 10.50 -6.52 20.48
C PHE A 130 11.46 -7.70 20.42
N GLY A 131 11.61 -8.31 19.25
CA GLY A 131 12.51 -9.45 19.08
C GLY A 131 12.67 -9.89 17.64
N PRO A 132 13.70 -10.70 17.33
CA PRO A 132 13.75 -11.44 16.08
C PRO A 132 12.65 -12.51 16.04
N THR A 133 12.25 -12.96 14.86
CA THR A 133 11.51 -14.23 14.75
C THR A 133 12.46 -15.42 14.75
N THR A 134 11.93 -16.65 14.76
CA THR A 134 12.72 -17.86 14.50
C THR A 134 13.31 -17.93 13.09
N GLN A 135 12.87 -17.04 12.20
CA GLN A 135 13.47 -16.81 10.91
C GLN A 135 14.45 -15.63 11.07
N ASP A 136 15.75 -15.87 10.83
CA ASP A 136 16.86 -14.92 11.06
C ASP A 136 16.80 -13.63 10.20
N ASP A 137 15.68 -13.39 9.52
CA ASP A 137 15.46 -12.28 8.59
C ASP A 137 14.28 -11.37 8.98
N GLN A 138 13.76 -11.45 10.21
CA GLN A 138 12.55 -10.72 10.58
C GLN A 138 12.60 -10.16 11.99
N VAL A 139 12.01 -8.98 12.13
CA VAL A 139 11.84 -8.29 13.42
C VAL A 139 10.36 -8.20 13.77
N THR A 140 10.07 -8.23 15.07
CA THR A 140 8.71 -8.27 15.61
C THR A 140 8.43 -7.14 16.58
N LEU A 141 7.16 -6.75 16.62
CA LEU A 141 6.54 -5.97 17.69
C LEU A 141 5.34 -6.77 18.16
N ILE A 142 5.36 -7.25 19.39
CA ILE A 142 4.32 -8.10 19.98
C ILE A 142 3.74 -7.37 21.18
N ALA A 143 2.41 -7.24 21.26
CA ALA A 143 1.75 -6.72 22.45
C ALA A 143 1.94 -7.70 23.62
N LYS A 144 2.34 -7.21 24.79
CA LYS A 144 2.61 -8.06 25.97
C LYS A 144 1.39 -8.81 26.49
N ASP A 145 0.19 -8.29 26.24
CA ASP A 145 -1.08 -8.97 26.55
C ASP A 145 -1.49 -10.00 25.50
N GLY A 146 -0.69 -10.20 24.44
CA GLY A 146 -0.94 -11.14 23.37
C GLY A 146 -2.03 -10.71 22.37
N SER A 147 -2.55 -9.48 22.47
CA SER A 147 -3.69 -9.03 21.65
C SER A 147 -3.39 -8.91 20.15
N PHE A 148 -2.15 -8.57 19.79
CA PHE A 148 -1.71 -8.47 18.41
C PHE A 148 -0.19 -8.62 18.27
N HIS A 149 0.27 -8.85 17.05
CA HIS A 149 1.67 -8.66 16.70
C HIS A 149 1.86 -8.18 15.26
N VAL A 150 3.00 -7.51 15.03
CA VAL A 150 3.47 -7.04 13.73
C VAL A 150 4.82 -7.67 13.45
N ILE A 151 4.98 -8.24 12.26
CA ILE A 151 6.25 -8.76 11.74
C ILE A 151 6.66 -7.90 10.54
N PHE A 152 7.91 -7.46 10.54
CA PHE A 152 8.53 -6.86 9.37
C PHE A 152 9.70 -7.73 8.92
N SER A 153 9.63 -8.19 7.67
CA SER A 153 10.60 -9.12 7.10
C SER A 153 11.60 -8.37 6.23
N LEU A 154 12.88 -8.62 6.46
CA LEU A 154 13.96 -8.13 5.63
C LEU A 154 13.89 -8.73 4.22
N TYR A 155 14.63 -8.08 3.33
CA TYR A 155 15.00 -8.66 2.06
C TYR A 155 16.21 -9.56 2.29
N GLU A 156 16.07 -10.86 1.99
CA GLU A 156 17.22 -11.76 1.96
C GLU A 156 18.14 -11.34 0.80
N ALA A 157 19.34 -10.84 1.13
CA ALA A 157 20.43 -10.65 0.17
C ALA A 157 20.99 -12.03 -0.23
N GLY A 158 20.24 -12.76 -1.06
CA GLY A 158 20.56 -14.14 -1.46
C GLY A 158 19.88 -14.58 -2.76
N SER A 159 20.44 -15.62 -3.40
CA SER A 159 20.09 -16.07 -4.76
C SER A 159 18.82 -16.94 -4.85
N THR A 160 18.17 -17.27 -3.73
CA THR A 160 17.03 -18.19 -3.68
C THR A 160 15.68 -17.48 -3.90
N TRP A 161 14.80 -18.16 -4.63
CA TRP A 161 13.52 -17.65 -5.15
C TRP A 161 12.43 -17.35 -4.08
N GLN A 162 12.76 -17.43 -2.78
CA GLN A 162 11.82 -17.38 -1.65
C GLN A 162 11.71 -16.02 -0.93
N LYS A 163 12.30 -14.95 -1.48
CA LYS A 163 12.13 -13.50 -1.18
C LYS A 163 10.95 -13.13 -0.26
N ARG A 164 11.27 -12.71 0.97
CA ARG A 164 10.32 -12.41 2.05
C ARG A 164 10.05 -10.93 2.33
N SER A 165 10.55 -9.96 1.53
CA SER A 165 10.21 -8.54 1.77
C SER A 165 8.69 -8.32 1.85
N GLY A 166 8.24 -7.92 3.03
CA GLY A 166 6.87 -8.12 3.45
C GLY A 166 6.59 -7.62 4.85
N PHE A 167 5.33 -7.74 5.24
CA PHE A 167 4.91 -7.55 6.62
C PHE A 167 3.74 -8.45 6.93
N GLN A 168 3.60 -8.82 8.19
CA GLN A 168 2.46 -9.53 8.73
C GLN A 168 1.89 -8.73 9.90
N PHE A 169 0.58 -8.66 9.98
CA PHE A 169 -0.15 -8.16 11.14
C PHE A 169 -1.21 -9.18 11.50
N ASP A 170 -1.21 -9.59 12.77
CA ASP A 170 -2.17 -10.54 13.31
C ASP A 170 -2.91 -9.91 14.48
N CYS A 171 -4.23 -9.94 14.41
CA CYS A 171 -5.10 -9.58 15.53
C CYS A 171 -5.59 -10.85 16.22
N LEU A 172 -5.10 -11.13 17.41
CA LEU A 172 -5.40 -12.36 18.16
C LEU A 172 -6.50 -12.17 19.20
N SER A 173 -7.08 -10.97 19.27
CA SER A 173 -8.16 -10.65 20.19
C SER A 173 -9.52 -11.14 19.68
N ALA A 174 -10.37 -11.62 20.60
CA ALA A 174 -11.77 -11.95 20.31
C ALA A 174 -12.61 -10.71 19.93
N ASP A 175 -12.21 -9.52 20.38
CA ASP A 175 -12.88 -8.24 20.09
C ASP A 175 -12.35 -7.59 18.80
N PHE A 176 -11.91 -8.39 17.84
CA PHE A 176 -11.38 -7.92 16.57
C PHE A 176 -12.45 -7.17 15.77
N GLU A 177 -12.18 -5.90 15.48
CA GLU A 177 -13.03 -5.04 14.67
C GLU A 177 -12.18 -4.37 13.59
N PRO A 178 -12.16 -4.90 12.34
CA PRO A 178 -11.46 -4.27 11.25
C PRO A 178 -12.20 -3.00 10.81
N SER A 179 -11.46 -1.94 10.50
CA SER A 179 -12.03 -0.80 9.76
C SER A 179 -12.49 -1.18 8.36
N ASP A 180 -13.45 -0.42 7.84
CA ASP A 180 -14.02 -0.68 6.52
C ASP A 180 -13.03 -0.40 5.38
N TYR A 181 -13.23 -1.06 4.24
CA TYR A 181 -12.65 -0.58 2.97
C TYR A 181 -13.49 0.61 2.50
N PRO A 182 -12.91 1.77 2.13
CA PRO A 182 -11.55 2.01 1.62
C PRO A 182 -10.49 2.44 2.64
N ASP A 183 -10.84 2.65 3.90
CA ASP A 183 -9.93 3.24 4.90
C ASP A 183 -8.72 2.36 5.20
N GLN A 184 -8.83 1.05 4.94
CA GLN A 184 -7.70 0.13 4.96
C GLN A 184 -7.73 -0.89 3.81
N LEU A 185 -6.55 -1.21 3.28
CA LEU A 185 -6.44 -2.19 2.18
C LEU A 185 -6.54 -3.64 2.63
N CYS A 186 -6.23 -3.92 3.89
CA CYS A 186 -6.28 -5.26 4.47
C CYS A 186 -7.60 -5.57 5.18
N GLY A 187 -8.67 -4.81 4.92
CA GLY A 187 -9.97 -4.95 5.57
C GLY A 187 -10.59 -6.35 5.52
N ASN A 188 -11.79 -6.48 6.08
CA ASN A 188 -12.52 -7.76 6.06
C ASN A 188 -12.98 -8.17 4.64
N GLY A 189 -12.86 -7.23 3.70
CA GLY A 189 -13.20 -7.24 2.29
C GLY A 189 -13.12 -8.57 1.58
N THR A 190 -14.24 -9.29 1.65
CA THR A 190 -14.66 -10.14 0.54
C THR A 190 -14.65 -9.32 -0.76
N LYS A 191 -14.67 -9.98 -1.92
CA LYS A 191 -14.77 -9.31 -3.23
C LYS A 191 -15.96 -8.32 -3.31
N HIS A 192 -16.95 -8.45 -2.44
CA HIS A 192 -18.16 -7.63 -2.40
C HIS A 192 -17.88 -6.19 -1.96
N GLU A 193 -17.16 -5.94 -0.87
CA GLU A 193 -16.96 -4.57 -0.35
C GLU A 193 -16.18 -3.67 -1.33
N ALA A 194 -15.16 -4.22 -1.98
CA ALA A 194 -14.42 -3.51 -3.04
C ALA A 194 -15.30 -3.25 -4.28
N ALA A 195 -16.27 -4.13 -4.57
CA ALA A 195 -17.23 -3.94 -5.65
C ALA A 195 -18.30 -2.91 -5.30
N THR A 196 -18.77 -2.89 -4.05
CA THR A 196 -19.70 -1.88 -3.53
C THR A 196 -19.06 -0.50 -3.59
N PHE A 197 -17.85 -0.32 -3.05
CA PHE A 197 -17.13 0.94 -3.14
C PHE A 197 -16.94 1.41 -4.59
N LYS A 198 -16.60 0.48 -5.50
CA LYS A 198 -16.52 0.77 -6.94
C LYS A 198 -17.86 1.27 -7.48
N SER A 199 -18.96 0.59 -7.16
CA SER A 199 -20.31 0.94 -7.59
C SER A 199 -20.74 2.31 -7.06
N ASP A 200 -20.55 2.56 -5.77
CA ASP A 200 -20.96 3.79 -5.08
C ASP A 200 -20.24 5.03 -5.62
N ASN A 201 -19.03 4.86 -6.16
CA ASN A 201 -18.24 5.92 -6.77
C ASN A 201 -18.35 5.95 -8.31
N GLY A 202 -19.25 5.15 -8.92
CA GLY A 202 -19.48 5.14 -10.37
C GLY A 202 -18.31 4.62 -11.21
N PHE A 203 -17.35 3.95 -10.58
CA PHE A 203 -16.11 3.51 -11.19
C PHE A 203 -16.34 2.34 -12.16
N GLN A 204 -15.75 2.39 -13.36
CA GLN A 204 -15.95 1.36 -14.40
C GLN A 204 -14.79 0.36 -14.53
N ASP A 205 -13.55 0.74 -14.21
CA ASP A 205 -12.35 -0.11 -14.32
C ASP A 205 -12.14 -1.04 -13.10
N ARG A 206 -11.13 -1.89 -13.15
CA ARG A 206 -10.82 -2.95 -12.18
C ARG A 206 -10.37 -2.42 -10.82
N ARG A 207 -10.41 -3.32 -9.82
CA ARG A 207 -9.96 -3.12 -8.41
C ARG A 207 -8.63 -2.37 -8.26
N GLN A 208 -7.68 -2.54 -9.20
CA GLN A 208 -6.37 -1.88 -9.13
C GLN A 208 -6.43 -0.37 -9.33
N ALA A 209 -7.27 0.14 -10.24
CA ALA A 209 -7.45 1.58 -10.44
C ALA A 209 -8.09 2.22 -9.20
N THR A 210 -9.08 1.55 -8.61
CA THR A 210 -9.72 1.96 -7.34
C THR A 210 -8.73 1.98 -6.18
N THR A 211 -7.89 0.95 -6.06
CA THR A 211 -6.86 0.91 -5.00
C THR A 211 -5.83 2.03 -5.20
N PHE A 212 -5.43 2.29 -6.45
CA PHE A 212 -4.53 3.39 -6.78
C PHE A 212 -5.15 4.73 -6.39
N TYR A 213 -6.38 4.99 -6.82
CA TYR A 213 -7.14 6.20 -6.47
C TYR A 213 -7.18 6.40 -4.94
N ASN A 214 -7.60 5.39 -4.17
CA ASN A 214 -7.73 5.50 -2.72
C ASN A 214 -6.41 5.86 -2.03
N VAL A 215 -5.29 5.26 -2.45
CA VAL A 215 -3.99 5.52 -1.83
C VAL A 215 -3.52 6.96 -2.07
N PHE A 216 -3.68 7.47 -3.30
CA PHE A 216 -3.19 8.81 -3.63
C PHE A 216 -4.14 9.94 -3.21
N MET A 217 -5.43 9.65 -3.04
CA MET A 217 -6.40 10.64 -2.55
C MET A 217 -6.36 10.83 -1.03
N ASN A 218 -5.75 9.91 -0.27
CA ASN A 218 -5.66 10.03 1.18
C ASN A 218 -4.51 10.97 1.59
N GLN A 219 -4.86 12.22 1.89
CA GLN A 219 -3.93 13.28 2.31
C GLN A 219 -3.36 13.10 3.73
N GLY A 220 -3.93 12.20 4.55
CA GLY A 220 -3.39 11.88 5.88
C GLY A 220 -2.10 11.05 5.83
N LEU A 221 -1.71 10.57 4.65
CA LEU A 221 -0.56 9.69 4.46
C LEU A 221 0.69 10.45 4.01
N ALA A 222 1.65 10.61 4.93
CA ALA A 222 2.94 11.18 4.59
C ALA A 222 3.77 10.25 3.68
N GLN A 223 3.88 10.57 2.39
CA GLN A 223 4.69 9.81 1.42
C GLN A 223 6.20 9.98 1.66
N THR A 224 6.98 8.89 1.57
CA THR A 224 8.46 8.93 1.69
C THR A 224 9.19 9.12 0.38
N ASP A 225 8.59 8.65 -0.71
CA ASP A 225 9.16 8.77 -2.05
C ASP A 225 8.68 10.08 -2.68
N SER A 226 9.57 10.82 -3.35
CA SER A 226 9.27 12.14 -3.90
C SER A 226 8.27 12.06 -5.06
N ASP A 227 8.38 11.05 -5.93
CA ASP A 227 7.45 10.89 -7.04
C ASP A 227 6.06 10.50 -6.52
N CYS A 228 6.00 9.62 -5.52
CA CYS A 228 4.77 9.29 -4.82
C CYS A 228 4.13 10.50 -4.13
N LYS A 229 4.94 11.36 -3.49
CA LYS A 229 4.46 12.58 -2.84
C LYS A 229 3.83 13.52 -3.86
N THR A 230 4.55 13.81 -4.95
CA THR A 230 4.03 14.68 -6.00
C THR A 230 2.79 14.09 -6.66
N THR A 231 2.76 12.77 -6.87
CA THR A 231 1.57 12.09 -7.41
C THR A 231 0.36 12.26 -6.47
N ALA A 232 0.53 12.08 -5.16
CA ALA A 232 -0.53 12.28 -4.17
C ALA A 232 -1.01 13.74 -4.12
N ASP A 233 -0.08 14.69 -4.14
CA ASP A 233 -0.39 16.12 -4.17
C ASP A 233 -1.13 16.51 -5.44
N THR A 234 -0.71 16.02 -6.61
CA THR A 234 -1.39 16.28 -7.89
C THR A 234 -2.80 15.70 -7.89
N MET A 235 -2.96 14.42 -7.52
CA MET A 235 -4.26 13.75 -7.44
C MET A 235 -5.24 14.52 -6.54
N ALA A 236 -4.82 14.91 -5.34
CA ALA A 236 -5.77 15.49 -4.38
C ALA A 236 -5.99 17.01 -4.53
N LYS A 237 -5.07 17.74 -5.15
CA LYS A 237 -5.13 19.22 -5.17
C LYS A 237 -5.21 19.83 -6.56
N LYS A 238 -4.84 19.08 -7.61
CA LYS A 238 -4.70 19.63 -8.97
C LYS A 238 -5.51 18.88 -10.02
N CYS A 239 -6.09 17.73 -9.68
CA CYS A 239 -6.68 16.81 -10.64
C CYS A 239 -8.20 16.91 -10.72
N ASP A 240 -8.74 18.12 -10.67
CA ASP A 240 -10.17 18.41 -10.52
C ASP A 240 -11.04 17.68 -11.56
N GLY A 241 -11.74 16.63 -11.12
CA GLY A 241 -12.66 15.82 -11.94
C GLY A 241 -11.99 14.75 -12.82
N PHE A 242 -10.66 14.64 -12.81
CA PHE A 242 -9.89 13.68 -13.60
C PHE A 242 -9.17 12.64 -12.75
N GLU A 243 -9.33 12.66 -11.42
CA GLU A 243 -8.60 11.82 -10.47
C GLU A 243 -8.73 10.32 -10.80
N TYR A 244 -9.95 9.87 -11.05
CA TYR A 244 -10.19 8.47 -11.34
C TYR A 244 -9.73 8.09 -12.76
N GLU A 245 -9.82 9.00 -13.73
CA GLU A 245 -9.26 8.80 -15.08
C GLU A 245 -7.73 8.65 -15.02
N ALA A 246 -7.06 9.52 -14.26
CA ALA A 246 -5.62 9.45 -14.00
C ALA A 246 -5.26 8.11 -13.35
N ALA A 247 -6.00 7.70 -12.32
CA ALA A 247 -5.82 6.40 -11.69
C ALA A 247 -5.95 5.25 -12.70
N GLN A 248 -7.02 5.20 -13.50
CA GLN A 248 -7.28 4.16 -14.51
C GLN A 248 -6.18 4.04 -15.57
N LYS A 249 -5.66 5.17 -16.02
CA LYS A 249 -4.67 5.21 -17.10
C LYS A 249 -3.25 4.93 -16.59
N CYS A 250 -2.88 5.54 -15.47
CA CYS A 250 -1.49 5.60 -15.02
C CYS A 250 -1.07 4.44 -14.11
N TRP A 251 -2.00 3.77 -13.40
CA TRP A 251 -1.64 2.65 -12.51
C TRP A 251 -0.89 1.52 -13.24
N LYS A 252 -1.13 1.37 -14.55
CA LYS A 252 -0.54 0.30 -15.38
C LYS A 252 0.98 0.44 -15.48
N ILE A 253 1.53 1.66 -15.41
CA ILE A 253 2.97 1.95 -15.48
C ILE A 253 3.70 1.20 -14.37
N VAL A 254 3.30 1.44 -13.13
CA VAL A 254 3.82 0.73 -11.96
C VAL A 254 3.19 -0.65 -11.80
N GLY A 255 2.06 -0.92 -12.44
CA GLY A 255 1.31 -2.15 -12.28
C GLY A 255 1.74 -3.31 -13.20
N ARG A 256 2.34 -3.07 -14.35
CA ARG A 256 2.65 -4.13 -15.32
C ARG A 256 4.14 -4.23 -15.60
N LYS A 257 4.70 -5.42 -15.35
CA LYS A 257 6.14 -5.72 -15.54
C LYS A 257 6.68 -5.30 -16.91
N ARG A 258 5.88 -5.46 -17.98
CA ARG A 258 6.28 -5.08 -19.34
C ARG A 258 6.54 -3.57 -19.48
N PHE A 259 5.72 -2.73 -18.85
CA PHE A 259 5.90 -1.28 -18.87
C PHE A 259 7.07 -0.89 -17.98
N GLN A 260 7.16 -1.44 -16.76
CA GLN A 260 8.31 -1.23 -15.87
C GLN A 260 9.64 -1.54 -16.56
N LYS A 261 9.73 -2.71 -17.22
CA LYS A 261 10.93 -3.14 -17.93
C LYS A 261 11.30 -2.18 -19.05
N CYS A 262 10.31 -1.75 -19.84
CA CYS A 262 10.58 -0.84 -20.94
C CYS A 262 11.02 0.55 -20.47
N ILE A 263 10.30 1.17 -19.54
CA ILE A 263 10.65 2.49 -18.99
C ILE A 263 12.07 2.48 -18.42
N THR A 264 12.44 1.38 -17.76
CA THR A 264 13.81 1.20 -17.27
C THR A 264 14.85 1.11 -18.38
N GLN A 265 14.51 0.55 -19.55
CA GLN A 265 15.43 0.50 -20.69
C GLN A 265 15.74 1.90 -21.23
N ASN A 266 14.85 2.87 -20.99
CA ASN A 266 15.06 4.28 -21.31
C ASN A 266 15.82 5.02 -20.21
N LEU A 267 16.40 4.29 -19.22
CA LEU A 267 17.10 4.83 -18.05
C LEU A 267 16.21 5.59 -17.05
N GLU A 268 14.89 5.40 -17.13
CA GLU A 268 13.89 6.08 -16.29
C GLU A 268 13.29 5.17 -15.21
N THR A 269 12.60 5.76 -14.22
CA THR A 269 11.90 5.00 -13.16
C THR A 269 10.40 4.88 -13.44
N PRO A 270 9.77 3.72 -13.14
CA PRO A 270 8.31 3.60 -13.27
C PRO A 270 7.54 4.58 -12.36
N GLU A 271 8.09 4.95 -11.22
CA GLU A 271 7.53 5.94 -10.30
C GLU A 271 7.52 7.36 -10.91
N SER A 272 8.60 7.79 -11.56
CA SER A 272 8.64 9.06 -12.31
C SER A 272 7.63 9.06 -13.47
N ALA A 273 7.61 7.99 -14.27
CA ALA A 273 6.66 7.89 -15.37
C ALA A 273 5.20 7.86 -14.92
N MET A 274 4.94 7.27 -13.75
CA MET A 274 3.62 7.34 -13.13
C MET A 274 3.28 8.77 -12.72
N ARG A 275 4.21 9.52 -12.12
CA ARG A 275 4.01 10.93 -11.75
C ARG A 275 3.68 11.77 -12.98
N HIS A 276 4.48 11.72 -14.03
CA HIS A 276 4.24 12.51 -15.25
C HIS A 276 2.93 12.12 -15.94
N CYS A 277 2.59 10.83 -15.95
CA CYS A 277 1.29 10.38 -16.46
C CYS A 277 0.13 11.01 -15.68
N VAL A 278 0.21 11.02 -14.34
CA VAL A 278 -0.85 11.61 -13.50
C VAL A 278 -0.92 13.11 -13.74
N GLU A 279 0.19 13.85 -13.72
CA GLU A 279 0.22 15.29 -14.02
C GLU A 279 -0.37 15.61 -15.41
N TYR A 280 -0.03 14.81 -16.43
CA TYR A 280 -0.55 15.01 -17.78
C TYR A 280 -2.06 14.75 -17.88
N VAL A 281 -2.58 13.68 -17.27
CA VAL A 281 -4.04 13.43 -17.26
C VAL A 281 -4.77 14.48 -16.44
N CYS A 282 -4.24 14.83 -15.27
CA CYS A 282 -4.85 15.79 -14.33
C CYS A 282 -4.86 17.22 -14.86
N SER A 283 -3.93 17.56 -15.75
CA SER A 283 -3.97 18.82 -16.52
C SER A 283 -4.93 18.77 -17.70
N ASN A 284 -5.82 17.77 -17.78
CA ASN A 284 -6.66 17.50 -18.95
C ASN A 284 -5.85 17.46 -20.25
N TYR A 285 -4.67 16.83 -20.18
CA TYR A 285 -3.76 16.67 -21.31
C TYR A 285 -3.17 17.97 -21.86
N THR A 286 -3.06 19.03 -21.04
CA THR A 286 -2.51 20.32 -21.50
C THR A 286 -1.13 20.65 -20.97
N ASP A 287 -0.57 19.92 -19.98
CA ASP A 287 0.79 20.18 -19.48
C ASP A 287 1.84 19.67 -20.48
N PRO A 288 2.56 20.57 -21.19
CA PRO A 288 3.55 20.16 -22.17
C PRO A 288 4.76 19.49 -21.52
N ASN A 289 5.15 19.90 -20.30
CA ASN A 289 6.35 19.38 -19.65
C ASN A 289 6.15 17.92 -19.26
N SER A 290 5.03 17.60 -18.61
CA SER A 290 4.69 16.22 -18.26
C SER A 290 4.41 15.39 -19.51
N CYS A 291 3.88 15.97 -20.60
CA CYS A 291 3.70 15.27 -21.87
C CYS A 291 5.04 14.87 -22.52
N HIS A 292 6.00 15.79 -22.60
CA HIS A 292 7.33 15.53 -23.16
C HIS A 292 8.12 14.53 -22.31
N ALA A 293 8.15 14.71 -20.98
CA ALA A 293 8.82 13.77 -20.10
C ALA A 293 8.23 12.36 -20.21
N LEU A 294 6.88 12.26 -20.24
CA LEU A 294 6.20 10.99 -20.43
C LEU A 294 6.45 10.37 -21.81
N SER A 295 6.66 11.18 -22.84
CA SER A 295 7.07 10.69 -24.16
C SER A 295 8.42 9.98 -24.09
N ASP A 296 9.42 10.63 -23.51
CA ASP A 296 10.78 10.10 -23.41
C ASP A 296 10.79 8.79 -22.58
N GLU A 297 10.02 8.77 -21.49
CA GLU A 297 9.84 7.59 -20.63
C GLU A 297 9.13 6.42 -21.34
N LEU A 298 8.22 6.71 -22.29
CA LEU A 298 7.44 5.70 -23.01
C LEU A 298 8.01 5.34 -24.38
N ASP A 299 9.08 5.97 -24.83
CA ASP A 299 9.63 5.70 -26.17
C ASP A 299 10.12 4.25 -26.30
N GLY A 300 9.82 3.62 -27.44
CA GLY A 300 10.09 2.21 -27.66
C GLY A 300 9.25 1.24 -26.80
N CYS A 301 8.28 1.72 -26.03
CA CYS A 301 7.41 0.89 -25.18
C CYS A 301 6.17 0.40 -25.90
N GLN A 302 5.55 -0.64 -25.33
CA GLN A 302 4.26 -1.12 -25.82
C GLN A 302 3.20 -0.03 -25.68
N ASN A 303 2.20 0.00 -26.57
CA ASN A 303 1.11 0.96 -26.49
C ASN A 303 0.42 0.91 -25.11
N LEU A 304 0.45 2.05 -24.40
CA LEU A 304 -0.41 2.32 -23.26
C LEU A 304 -1.67 3.02 -23.77
N VAL A 305 -2.63 2.21 -24.23
CA VAL A 305 -3.89 2.66 -24.87
C VAL A 305 -4.50 3.86 -24.15
N GLY A 306 -4.82 4.90 -24.92
CA GLY A 306 -5.38 6.17 -24.46
C GLY A 306 -4.38 7.16 -23.85
N ILE A 307 -3.17 6.75 -23.46
CA ILE A 307 -2.07 7.66 -23.05
C ILE A 307 -1.10 7.85 -24.20
N SER A 308 -0.53 6.76 -24.74
CA SER A 308 0.49 6.87 -25.81
C SER A 308 -0.07 7.53 -27.07
N GLU A 309 -1.35 7.30 -27.39
CA GLU A 309 -2.04 7.98 -28.49
C GLU A 309 -2.13 9.50 -28.29
N ARG A 310 -2.43 9.95 -27.07
CA ARG A 310 -2.52 11.37 -26.74
C ARG A 310 -1.15 12.03 -26.69
N VAL A 311 -0.15 11.37 -26.13
CA VAL A 311 1.25 11.84 -26.15
C VAL A 311 1.73 12.01 -27.60
N LYS A 312 1.49 11.00 -28.44
CA LYS A 312 1.84 11.04 -29.86
C LYS A 312 1.14 12.18 -30.61
N ALA A 313 -0.14 12.42 -30.32
CA ALA A 313 -0.92 13.47 -30.99
C ALA A 313 -0.52 14.90 -30.56
N HIS A 314 -0.15 15.10 -29.29
CA HIS A 314 -0.05 16.45 -28.72
C HIS A 314 1.37 16.96 -28.51
N CYS A 315 2.35 16.09 -28.25
CA CYS A 315 3.69 16.55 -27.89
C CYS A 315 4.84 15.75 -28.51
N ALA A 316 4.59 14.55 -29.04
CA ALA A 316 5.64 13.71 -29.59
C ALA A 316 5.19 12.87 -30.79
N PRO A 317 5.00 13.49 -31.98
CA PRO A 317 4.51 12.78 -33.18
C PRO A 317 5.42 11.62 -33.61
N TYR A 318 6.70 11.66 -33.21
CA TYR A 318 7.71 10.64 -33.51
C TYR A 318 7.84 9.54 -32.46
N LEU A 319 7.02 9.53 -31.40
CA LEU A 319 7.04 8.50 -30.35
C LEU A 319 6.94 7.09 -30.98
N SER A 320 7.93 6.26 -30.69
CA SER A 320 8.05 4.91 -31.24
C SER A 320 7.31 3.91 -30.36
N ILE A 321 6.11 3.52 -30.75
CA ILE A 321 5.28 2.59 -29.97
C ILE A 321 5.40 1.16 -30.54
N LYS A 322 5.64 0.17 -29.66
CA LYS A 322 5.50 -1.25 -30.00
C LYS A 322 4.03 -1.68 -29.90
N PHE A 323 3.52 -2.38 -30.91
CA PHE A 323 2.18 -2.95 -30.88
C PHE A 323 2.16 -4.28 -30.10
#